data_AF-A0A2S2R754-F1
#
_entry.id   AF-A0A2S2R754-F1
#
_cell.length_a   1.000
_cell.length_b   1.000
_cell.length_c   1.000
_cell.angle_alpha   90.00
_cell.angle_beta   90.00
_cell.angle_gamma   90.00
#
_symmetry.space_group_name_H-M   'P 1'
#
loop_
_entity.id
_entity.type
_entity.pdbx_description
1 polymer ?
#
loop_
_entity_poly.entity_id
_entity_poly.type
_entity_poly.pdbx_seq_one_letter_code
_entity_poly.pdbx_strand_id
1 'polypeptide(L)'
;MMHCNLKFKKLRKTAKKSLQVMNFRNEATREIYREKTNKAIREYNIIQEINDVDNRWENIIQCLLKPVEEVLGERKTAARKEWIIDNIVKMINERRKYKNSTDQRSREKYRSLRNAINRECRKSKEAFLDSICTKVNIQLKSGK
;
A
#
# COMPACT_ATOMS: atom_id res chain seq x y z
N MET A 1 39.29 19.87 24.09
CA MET A 1 38.41 19.58 22.93
C MET A 1 36.98 19.92 23.31
N MET A 2 36.37 20.96 22.72
CA MET A 2 34.97 21.31 22.98
C MET A 2 34.04 20.19 22.49
N HIS A 3 33.27 19.59 23.39
CA HIS A 3 32.23 18.61 23.06
C HIS A 3 30.93 19.36 22.79
N CYS A 4 30.63 19.61 21.51
CA CYS A 4 29.31 20.14 21.13
C CYS A 4 28.26 19.04 21.22
N ASN A 5 27.37 19.14 22.21
CA ASN A 5 26.19 18.27 22.35
C ASN A 5 25.11 18.65 21.33
N LEU A 6 25.30 18.28 20.07
CA LEU A 6 24.30 18.48 19.02
C LEU A 6 23.17 17.46 19.16
N LYS A 7 21.98 17.90 19.60
CA LYS A 7 20.76 17.09 19.55
C LYS A 7 20.08 17.28 18.20
N PHE A 8 20.21 16.33 17.28
CA PHE A 8 19.49 16.35 16.02
C PHE A 8 17.98 16.16 16.23
N LYS A 9 17.16 16.98 15.55
CA LYS A 9 15.70 16.83 15.52
C LYS A 9 15.34 15.43 15.01
N LYS A 10 14.64 14.64 15.83
CA LYS A 10 14.11 13.34 15.40
C LYS A 10 12.99 13.57 14.39
N LEU A 11 13.28 13.33 13.11
CA LEU A 11 12.28 13.36 12.05
C LEU A 11 11.26 12.25 12.30
N ARG A 12 10.02 12.62 12.66
CA ARG A 12 8.90 11.67 12.71
C ARG A 12 8.50 11.35 11.27
N LYS A 13 8.76 10.14 10.80
CA LYS A 13 8.24 9.67 9.51
C LYS A 13 6.74 9.45 9.65
N THR A 14 5.92 10.37 9.15
CA THR A 14 4.49 10.10 8.95
C THR A 14 4.36 9.12 7.79
N ALA A 15 3.83 7.92 8.06
CA ALA A 15 3.50 6.96 7.01
C ALA A 15 2.32 7.52 6.20
N LYS A 16 2.61 8.33 5.18
CA LYS A 16 1.58 8.80 4.24
C LYS A 16 1.19 7.64 3.33
N LYS A 17 -0.10 7.33 3.26
CA LYS A 17 -0.64 6.37 2.28
C LYS A 17 -0.36 6.92 0.88
N SER A 18 0.26 6.10 0.02
CA SER A 18 0.44 6.46 -1.39
C SER A 18 -0.85 6.11 -2.12
N LEU A 19 -1.53 7.10 -2.68
CA LEU A 19 -2.76 6.91 -3.44
C LEU A 19 -2.46 6.51 -4.89
N GLN A 20 -3.34 5.71 -5.50
CA GLN A 20 -3.21 5.30 -6.90
C GLN A 20 -3.75 6.38 -7.85
N VAL A 21 -3.03 7.51 -7.95
CA VAL A 21 -3.43 8.70 -8.75
C VAL A 21 -3.70 8.37 -10.22
N MET A 22 -3.08 7.32 -10.76
CA MET A 22 -3.31 6.90 -12.15
C MET A 22 -4.77 6.51 -12.44
N ASN A 23 -5.54 6.10 -11.42
CA ASN A 23 -6.95 5.74 -11.59
C ASN A 23 -7.81 6.97 -11.98
N PHE A 24 -7.37 8.20 -11.70
CA PHE A 24 -8.04 9.42 -12.18
C PHE A 24 -7.94 9.67 -13.69
N ARG A 25 -7.16 8.87 -14.42
CA ARG A 25 -7.20 8.90 -15.89
C ARG A 25 -8.53 8.38 -16.44
N ASN A 26 -9.25 7.58 -15.67
CA ASN A 26 -10.57 7.08 -16.04
C ASN A 26 -11.64 8.11 -15.67
N GLU A 27 -12.45 8.47 -16.66
CA GLU A 27 -13.55 9.43 -16.54
C GLU A 27 -14.62 8.98 -15.53
N ALA A 28 -14.99 7.69 -15.56
CA ALA A 28 -15.97 7.14 -14.61
C ALA A 28 -15.49 7.29 -13.15
N THR A 29 -14.20 7.08 -12.91
CA THR A 29 -13.58 7.23 -11.59
C THR A 29 -13.59 8.69 -11.12
N ARG A 30 -13.42 9.65 -12.04
CA ARG A 30 -13.54 11.08 -11.72
C ARG A 30 -14.96 11.46 -11.35
N GLU A 31 -15.96 10.96 -12.07
CA GLU A 31 -17.35 11.29 -11.77
C GLU A 31 -17.79 10.72 -10.42
N ILE A 32 -17.44 9.46 -10.12
CA ILE A 32 -17.71 8.86 -8.80
C ILE A 32 -17.06 9.67 -7.67
N TYR A 33 -15.81 10.11 -7.88
CA TYR A 33 -15.14 10.97 -6.89
C TYR A 33 -15.85 12.31 -6.71
N ARG A 34 -16.27 12.94 -7.81
CA ARG A 34 -16.99 14.21 -7.81
C ARG A 34 -18.32 14.07 -7.06
N GLU A 35 -19.10 13.04 -7.33
CA GLU A 35 -20.37 12.77 -6.66
C GLU A 35 -20.18 12.58 -5.15
N LYS A 36 -19.23 11.72 -4.74
CA LYS A 36 -18.94 11.47 -3.32
C LYS A 36 -18.45 12.72 -2.60
N THR A 37 -17.60 13.50 -3.24
CA THR A 37 -17.07 14.74 -2.66
C THR A 37 -18.17 15.78 -2.50
N ASN A 38 -19.02 15.95 -3.53
CA ASN A 38 -20.16 16.86 -3.47
C ASN A 38 -21.14 16.44 -2.36
N LYS A 39 -21.37 15.14 -2.18
CA LYS A 39 -22.19 14.62 -1.07
C LYS A 39 -21.59 14.97 0.28
N ALA A 40 -20.29 14.70 0.49
CA ALA A 40 -19.60 14.99 1.75
C ALA A 40 -19.59 16.50 2.09
N ILE A 41 -19.44 17.37 1.09
CA ILE A 41 -19.47 18.83 1.27
C ILE A 41 -20.89 19.30 1.61
N ARG A 42 -21.93 18.75 0.97
CA ARG A 42 -23.32 19.08 1.28
C ARG A 42 -23.69 18.69 2.71
N GLU A 43 -23.33 17.46 3.12
CA GLU A 43 -23.53 16.97 4.48
C GLU A 43 -22.81 17.86 5.50
N TYR A 44 -21.57 18.27 5.21
CA TYR A 44 -20.82 19.18 6.07
C TYR A 44 -21.47 20.57 6.21
N ASN A 45 -21.97 21.15 5.11
CA ASN A 45 -22.61 22.47 5.12
C ASN A 45 -23.93 22.49 5.92
N ILE A 46 -24.63 21.36 6.04
CA ILE A 46 -25.86 21.24 6.84
C ILE A 46 -25.56 21.24 8.35
N ILE A 47 -24.35 20.84 8.77
CA ILE A 47 -23.98 20.61 10.17
C ILE A 47 -23.32 21.86 10.81
N GLN A 48 -23.26 23.01 10.12
CA GLN A 48 -22.48 24.15 10.60
C GLN A 48 -23.05 24.87 11.83
N GLU A 49 -22.60 24.46 13.01
CA GLU A 49 -22.65 25.21 14.28
C GLU A 49 -21.25 25.45 14.91
N ILE A 50 -20.15 25.15 14.20
CA ILE A 50 -18.80 25.17 14.78
C ILE A 50 -18.11 26.52 14.53
N ASN A 51 -17.85 27.26 15.61
CA ASN A 51 -17.26 28.61 15.61
C ASN A 51 -15.73 28.67 15.41
N ASP A 52 -15.04 27.51 15.37
CA ASP A 52 -13.58 27.46 15.27
C ASP A 52 -13.08 27.22 13.84
N VAL A 53 -12.23 28.15 13.36
CA VAL A 53 -11.72 28.21 11.99
C VAL A 53 -10.79 27.04 11.67
N ASP A 54 -9.94 26.64 12.62
CA ASP A 54 -8.97 25.56 12.41
C ASP A 54 -9.67 24.22 12.24
N ASN A 55 -10.66 23.95 13.11
CA ASN A 55 -11.53 22.78 12.98
C ASN A 55 -12.35 22.80 11.69
N ARG A 56 -12.78 23.98 11.23
CA ARG A 56 -13.49 24.12 9.95
C ARG A 56 -12.60 23.68 8.78
N TRP A 57 -11.35 24.13 8.78
CA TRP A 57 -10.37 23.81 7.75
C TRP A 57 -10.01 22.31 7.74
N GLU A 58 -9.75 21.73 8.91
CA GLU A 58 -9.47 20.30 9.05
C GLU A 58 -10.62 19.46 8.49
N ASN A 59 -11.87 19.84 8.78
CA ASN A 59 -13.05 19.13 8.28
C ASN A 59 -13.20 19.22 6.75
N ILE A 60 -12.94 20.39 6.15
CA ILE A 60 -12.95 20.53 4.68
C ILE A 60 -11.90 19.61 4.05
N ILE A 61 -10.70 19.57 4.63
CA ILE A 61 -9.64 18.66 4.18
C ILE A 61 -10.12 17.20 4.29
N GLN A 62 -10.77 16.82 5.38
CA GLN A 62 -11.30 15.46 5.56
C GLN A 62 -12.42 15.11 4.57
N CYS A 63 -13.30 16.06 4.24
CA CYS A 63 -14.33 15.90 3.21
C CYS A 63 -13.74 15.63 1.83
N LEU A 64 -12.53 16.11 1.54
CA LEU A 64 -11.82 15.84 0.30
C LEU A 64 -11.03 14.52 0.37
N LEU A 65 -10.32 14.28 1.48
CA LEU A 65 -9.41 13.13 1.60
C LEU A 65 -10.16 11.79 1.70
N LYS A 66 -11.26 11.72 2.45
CA LYS A 66 -12.01 10.45 2.61
C LYS A 66 -12.53 9.91 1.28
N PRO A 67 -13.21 10.70 0.43
CA PRO A 67 -13.64 10.23 -0.88
C PRO A 67 -12.47 9.86 -1.79
N VAL A 68 -11.35 10.59 -1.73
CA VAL A 68 -10.15 10.24 -2.50
C VAL A 68 -9.62 8.86 -2.08
N GLU A 69 -9.53 8.59 -0.78
CA GLU A 69 -9.06 7.29 -0.26
C GLU A 69 -9.98 6.14 -0.70
N GLU A 70 -11.30 6.36 -0.67
CA GLU A 70 -12.28 5.35 -1.09
C GLU A 70 -12.26 5.07 -2.60
N VAL A 71 -12.11 6.10 -3.42
CA VAL A 71 -12.21 5.98 -4.88
C VAL A 71 -10.91 5.52 -5.52
N LEU A 72 -9.77 6.07 -5.09
CA LEU A 72 -8.48 5.69 -5.65
C LEU A 72 -7.89 4.45 -5.01
N GLY A 73 -8.17 4.23 -3.72
CA GLY A 73 -7.50 3.22 -2.92
C GLY A 73 -6.01 3.49 -2.74
N GLU A 74 -5.38 2.60 -1.97
CA GLU A 74 -3.93 2.62 -1.79
C GLU A 74 -3.24 2.03 -3.03
N ARG A 75 -2.17 2.71 -3.46
CA ARG A 75 -1.26 2.21 -4.48
C ARG A 75 -0.64 0.91 -3.96
N LYS A 76 -1.17 -0.22 -4.43
CA LYS A 76 -0.53 -1.51 -4.22
C LYS A 76 0.83 -1.46 -4.92
N THR A 77 1.88 -1.78 -4.18
CA THR A 77 3.17 -2.06 -4.82
C THR A 77 2.99 -3.33 -5.63
N ALA A 78 2.72 -3.20 -6.93
CA ALA A 78 2.64 -4.33 -7.84
C ALA A 78 3.89 -5.20 -7.64
N ALA A 79 3.68 -6.51 -7.61
CA ALA A 79 4.78 -7.43 -7.50
C ALA A 79 5.73 -7.20 -8.69
N ARG A 80 7.03 -7.04 -8.42
CA ARG A 80 8.02 -6.64 -9.44
C ARG A 80 8.14 -7.65 -10.60
N LYS A 81 7.65 -8.88 -10.40
CA LYS A 81 7.67 -9.98 -11.35
C LYS A 81 6.37 -10.76 -11.26
N GLU A 82 5.93 -11.32 -12.39
CA GLU A 82 4.64 -12.03 -12.51
C GLU A 82 4.51 -13.26 -11.60
N TRP A 83 5.61 -13.97 -11.35
CA TRP A 83 5.62 -15.13 -10.45
C TRP A 83 5.59 -14.76 -8.96
N ILE A 84 5.78 -13.48 -8.60
CA ILE A 84 5.72 -13.04 -7.22
C ILE A 84 4.26 -12.83 -6.85
N ILE A 85 3.71 -13.77 -6.10
CA ILE A 85 2.33 -13.71 -5.62
C ILE A 85 2.18 -12.62 -4.54
N ASP A 86 1.02 -11.96 -4.49
CA ASP A 86 0.67 -10.97 -3.45
C ASP A 86 0.92 -11.48 -2.02
N ASN A 87 0.76 -12.80 -1.79
CA ASN A 87 1.06 -13.43 -0.51
C ASN A 87 2.53 -13.26 -0.09
N ILE A 88 3.47 -13.44 -1.03
CA ILE A 88 4.91 -13.23 -0.79
C ILE A 88 5.17 -11.77 -0.41
N VAL A 89 4.51 -10.83 -1.10
CA VAL A 89 4.63 -9.39 -0.79
C VAL A 89 4.12 -9.09 0.62
N LYS A 90 2.98 -9.67 1.02
CA LYS A 90 2.44 -9.56 2.39
C LYS A 90 3.43 -10.09 3.42
N MET A 91 4.01 -11.28 3.21
CA MET A 91 5.01 -11.88 4.10
C MET A 91 6.28 -11.02 4.20
N ILE A 92 6.74 -10.43 3.09
CA ILE A 92 7.88 -9.50 3.09
C ILE A 92 7.56 -8.25 3.93
N ASN A 93 6.37 -7.68 3.76
CA ASN A 93 5.93 -6.51 4.52
C ASN A 93 5.80 -6.84 6.01
N GLU A 94 5.30 -8.03 6.35
CA GLU A 94 5.25 -8.52 7.72
C GLU A 94 6.66 -8.66 8.30
N ARG A 95 7.60 -9.25 7.56
CA ARG A 95 9.00 -9.37 7.99
C ARG A 95 9.66 -8.01 8.23
N ARG A 96 9.33 -6.99 7.44
CA ARG A 96 9.88 -5.64 7.61
C ARG A 96 9.52 -5.02 8.98
N LYS A 97 8.35 -5.36 9.54
CA LYS A 97 7.92 -4.88 10.87
C LYS A 97 8.89 -5.30 11.99
N TYR A 98 9.49 -6.48 11.86
CA TYR A 98 10.37 -7.06 12.88
C TYR A 98 11.88 -6.82 12.62
N LYS A 99 12.26 -6.02 11.61
CA LYS A 99 13.69 -5.85 11.24
C LYS A 99 14.55 -5.24 12.35
N ASN A 100 13.96 -4.36 13.17
CA ASN A 100 14.66 -3.59 14.22
C ASN A 100 14.10 -3.87 15.63
N SER A 101 13.31 -4.92 15.80
CA SER A 101 12.77 -5.28 17.12
C SER A 101 13.87 -5.84 18.01
N THR A 102 14.01 -5.32 19.23
CA THR A 102 14.95 -5.79 20.25
C THR A 102 14.49 -7.06 20.97
N ASP A 103 13.19 -7.35 20.96
CA ASP A 103 12.59 -8.53 21.59
C ASP A 103 13.00 -9.85 20.91
N GLN A 104 13.29 -10.87 21.71
CA GLN A 104 13.74 -12.20 21.27
C GLN A 104 12.68 -12.89 20.38
N ARG A 105 11.41 -12.86 20.80
CA ARG A 105 10.31 -13.48 20.04
C ARG A 105 10.15 -12.83 18.67
N SER A 106 10.35 -11.51 18.61
CA SER A 106 10.29 -10.75 17.37
C SER A 106 11.47 -11.07 16.43
N ARG A 107 12.68 -11.30 16.98
CA ARG A 107 13.85 -11.77 16.21
C ARG A 107 13.65 -13.18 15.64
N GLU A 108 13.05 -14.08 16.41
CA GLU A 108 12.72 -15.43 15.96
C GLU A 108 11.69 -15.41 14.82
N LYS A 109 10.62 -14.62 14.96
CA LYS A 109 9.64 -14.40 13.89
C LYS A 109 10.27 -13.80 12.63
N TYR A 110 11.20 -12.86 12.76
CA TYR A 110 11.92 -12.29 11.63
C TYR A 110 12.73 -13.34 10.85
N ARG A 111 13.35 -14.29 11.57
CA ARG A 111 14.11 -15.41 10.98
C ARG A 111 13.19 -16.46 10.35
N SER A 112 12.11 -16.86 11.03
CA SER A 112 11.16 -17.85 10.51
C SER A 112 10.47 -17.35 9.23
N LEU A 113 10.06 -16.08 9.21
CA LEU A 113 9.47 -15.44 8.02
C LEU A 113 10.44 -15.44 6.83
N ARG A 114 11.75 -15.29 7.05
CA ARG A 114 12.74 -15.39 5.95
C ARG A 114 12.67 -16.76 5.26
N ASN A 115 12.62 -17.84 6.05
CA ASN A 115 12.60 -19.19 5.52
C ASN A 115 11.27 -19.49 4.81
N ALA A 116 10.15 -19.04 5.40
CA ALA A 116 8.84 -19.17 4.79
C ALA A 116 8.76 -18.42 3.45
N ILE A 117 9.22 -17.17 3.40
CA ILE A 117 9.29 -16.37 2.15
C ILE A 117 10.12 -17.10 1.10
N ASN A 118 11.30 -17.63 1.47
CA ASN A 118 12.17 -18.32 0.51
C ASN A 118 11.52 -19.58 -0.07
N ARG A 119 10.81 -20.36 0.76
CA ARG A 119 10.07 -21.55 0.31
C ARG A 119 8.93 -21.17 -0.63
N GLU A 120 8.14 -20.18 -0.26
CA GLU A 120 7.02 -19.72 -1.07
C GLU A 120 7.51 -19.16 -2.41
N CYS A 121 8.59 -18.35 -2.41
CA CYS A 121 9.21 -17.86 -3.64
C CYS A 121 9.66 -18.98 -4.58
N ARG A 122 10.24 -20.07 -4.07
CA ARG A 122 10.65 -21.21 -4.90
C ARG A 122 9.43 -21.88 -5.52
N LYS A 123 8.42 -22.19 -4.70
CA LYS A 123 7.17 -22.82 -5.14
C LYS A 123 6.44 -22.00 -6.20
N SER A 124 6.28 -20.70 -5.98
CA SER A 124 5.61 -19.82 -6.95
C SER A 124 6.41 -19.68 -8.25
N LYS A 125 7.75 -19.67 -8.18
CA LYS A 125 8.61 -19.61 -9.36
C LYS A 125 8.56 -20.91 -10.18
N GLU A 126 8.58 -22.06 -9.52
CA GLU A 126 8.42 -23.38 -10.17
C GLU A 126 7.05 -23.49 -10.85
N ALA A 127 5.97 -23.21 -10.13
CA ALA A 127 4.62 -23.23 -10.70
C ALA A 127 4.46 -22.30 -11.91
N PHE A 128 5.11 -21.13 -11.87
CA PHE A 128 5.13 -20.21 -13.02
C PHE A 128 5.88 -20.80 -14.21
N LEU A 129 7.06 -21.38 -13.99
CA LEU A 129 7.83 -22.03 -15.05
C LEU A 129 7.07 -23.22 -15.65
N ASP A 130 6.42 -24.05 -14.82
CA ASP A 130 5.58 -25.15 -15.28
C ASP A 130 4.41 -24.65 -16.13
N SER A 131 3.80 -23.52 -15.74
CA SER A 131 2.73 -22.89 -16.53
C SER A 131 3.22 -22.41 -17.90
N ILE A 132 4.47 -21.95 -18.00
CA ILE A 132 5.08 -21.55 -19.28
C ILE A 132 5.37 -22.80 -20.11
N CYS A 133 6.00 -23.81 -19.52
CA CYS A 133 6.33 -25.06 -20.21
C CYS A 133 5.08 -25.75 -20.78
N THR A 134 4.00 -25.80 -20.01
CA THR A 134 2.71 -26.35 -20.46
C THR A 134 2.12 -25.55 -21.61
N LYS A 135 2.14 -24.21 -21.54
CA LYS A 135 1.71 -23.33 -22.66
C LYS A 135 2.52 -23.57 -23.93
N VAL A 136 3.84 -23.62 -23.82
CA VAL A 136 4.74 -23.87 -24.96
C VAL A 136 4.46 -25.26 -25.56
N ASN A 137 4.27 -26.28 -24.74
CA ASN A 137 3.95 -27.63 -25.21
C ASN A 137 2.60 -27.69 -25.94
N ILE A 138 1.59 -26.96 -25.46
CA ILE A 138 0.30 -26.84 -26.16
C ILE A 138 0.47 -26.14 -27.52
N GLN A 139 1.25 -25.06 -27.59
CA GLN A 139 1.52 -24.35 -28.84
C GLN A 139 2.24 -25.24 -29.85
N LEU A 140 3.31 -25.92 -29.42
CA LEU A 140 4.05 -26.88 -30.25
C LEU A 140 3.15 -28.01 -30.78
N LYS A 141 2.27 -28.57 -29.93
CA LYS A 141 1.32 -29.61 -30.34
C LYS A 141 0.23 -29.12 -31.28
N SER A 142 -0.15 -27.85 -31.20
CA SER A 142 -1.19 -27.25 -32.04
C SER A 142 -0.65 -26.69 -33.37
N GLY A 143 0.66 -26.86 -33.65
CA GLY A 143 1.28 -26.47 -34.93
C GLY A 143 1.29 -24.95 -35.17
N LYS A 144 1.20 -24.16 -34.10
CA LYS A 144 1.32 -22.69 -34.13
C LYS A 144 2.65 -22.25 -33.51
#